data_AF-A0AAW1KH40-F1
#
_entry.id   AF-A0AAW1KH40-F1
#
_cell.length_a   1.000
_cell.length_b   1.000
_cell.length_c   1.000
_cell.angle_alpha   90.00
_cell.angle_beta   90.00
_cell.angle_gamma   90.00
#
_symmetry.space_group_name_H-M   'P 1'
#
loop_
_entity.id
_entity.type
_entity.pdbx_description
1 polymer ?
#
loop_
_entity_poly.entity_id
_entity_poly.type
_entity_poly.pdbx_seq_one_letter_code
_entity_poly.pdbx_strand_id
1 'polypeptide(L)'
;MAVFQKNDLVNKHNFRLSKSESSNLKLDLTAKAMGVLVIGLDVHDVGGYLPGQPARPTEKGPNRLRFVRNLLEGMVVAMEPCCYFIDVLLHEGLADPKLSQFFVPEVIARFRNFGGVRIEDDVYITATGVEVTKVQRTVEEIENWMAGKDDPKYN
;
A
#
# COMPACT_ATOMS: atom_id res chain seq x y z
N MET A 1 -4.94 -0.26 4.35
CA MET A 1 -5.69 0.94 4.76
C MET A 1 -4.92 1.58 5.89
N ALA A 2 -4.18 2.64 5.60
CA ALA A 2 -3.41 3.36 6.62
C ALA A 2 -4.37 4.29 7.36
N VAL A 3 -4.74 3.94 8.57
CA VAL A 3 -5.35 4.87 9.53
C VAL A 3 -4.18 5.43 10.33
N PHE A 4 -3.76 6.66 10.07
CA PHE A 4 -2.83 7.35 10.96
C PHE A 4 -3.63 7.87 12.14
N GLN A 5 -3.65 7.14 13.26
CA GLN A 5 -4.22 7.69 14.49
C GLN A 5 -3.21 8.67 15.11
N LYS A 6 -3.74 9.73 15.73
CA LYS A 6 -2.99 10.85 16.33
C LYS A 6 -1.95 10.42 17.39
N ASN A 7 -1.94 9.15 17.80
CA ASN A 7 -1.06 8.60 18.83
C ASN A 7 0.04 7.64 18.30
N ASP A 8 0.11 7.32 17.00
CA ASP A 8 1.05 6.32 16.47
C ASP A 8 2.47 6.84 16.18
N LEU A 9 2.79 8.08 16.58
CA LEU A 9 4.13 8.68 16.40
C LEU A 9 5.12 8.33 17.51
N VAL A 10 4.78 7.45 18.46
CA VAL A 10 5.66 7.11 19.59
C VAL A 10 5.75 5.59 19.75
N ASN A 11 6.54 4.92 18.90
CA ASN A 11 7.66 4.07 19.32
C ASN A 11 8.26 3.26 18.15
N LYS A 12 9.59 3.29 18.10
CA LYS A 12 10.48 2.59 17.18
C LYS A 12 10.27 1.07 17.19
N HIS A 13 10.39 0.48 16.00
CA HIS A 13 10.62 -0.95 15.75
C HIS A 13 9.56 -1.92 16.31
N ASN A 14 8.47 -2.13 15.56
CA ASN A 14 7.79 -3.44 15.36
C ASN A 14 6.43 -3.20 14.68
N PHE A 15 6.33 -3.45 13.37
CA PHE A 15 5.07 -3.42 12.65
C PHE A 15 4.29 -4.71 12.96
N ARG A 16 3.38 -4.66 13.94
CA ARG A 16 2.42 -5.74 14.20
C ARG A 16 1.07 -5.30 13.63
N LEU A 17 0.60 -5.97 12.57
CA LEU A 17 -0.78 -5.83 12.10
C LEU A 17 -1.70 -6.42 13.16
N SER A 18 -2.17 -5.60 14.11
CA SER A 18 -3.28 -5.96 14.98
C SER A 18 -4.60 -5.74 14.22
N LYS A 19 -5.51 -6.71 14.32
CA LYS A 19 -6.92 -6.50 13.92
C LYS A 19 -7.46 -5.36 14.77
N SER A 20 -7.68 -4.18 14.20
CA SER A 20 -8.42 -3.12 14.89
C SER A 20 -9.92 -3.38 14.75
N GLU A 21 -10.59 -3.49 15.89
CA GLU A 21 -12.06 -3.49 16.06
C GLU A 21 -12.66 -2.10 15.80
N SER A 22 -12.36 -1.50 14.65
CA SER A 22 -12.94 -0.22 14.21
C SER A 22 -13.58 -0.42 12.84
N SER A 23 -14.71 -1.11 12.82
CA SER A 23 -15.42 -1.54 11.60
C SER A 23 -16.07 -0.41 10.79
N ASN A 24 -16.08 0.84 11.26
CA ASN A 24 -16.94 1.88 10.68
C ASN A 24 -16.26 3.17 10.20
N LEU A 25 -14.93 3.28 10.24
CA LEU A 25 -14.20 4.48 9.83
C LEU A 25 -12.99 4.11 8.97
N LYS A 26 -13.23 4.01 7.66
CA LYS A 26 -12.23 3.61 6.68
C LYS A 26 -11.98 4.78 5.73
N LEU A 27 -10.99 5.60 6.06
CA LEU A 27 -10.48 6.59 5.11
C LEU A 27 -9.55 5.88 4.13
N ASP A 28 -9.97 5.82 2.88
CA ASP A 28 -9.10 5.42 1.77
C ASP A 28 -8.42 6.68 1.23
N LEU A 29 -7.20 6.98 1.71
CA LEU A 29 -6.34 8.03 1.13
C LEU A 29 -5.79 7.64 -0.25
N THR A 30 -6.18 6.48 -0.78
CA THR A 30 -5.67 5.94 -2.03
C THR A 30 -6.80 5.78 -3.05
N ALA A 31 -6.62 6.24 -4.29
CA ALA A 31 -7.60 6.00 -5.37
C ALA A 31 -7.56 4.54 -5.88
N LYS A 32 -6.55 3.77 -5.50
CA LYS A 32 -6.37 2.36 -5.85
C LYS A 32 -6.28 1.59 -4.53
N ALA A 33 -6.94 0.43 -4.41
CA ALA A 33 -6.66 -0.45 -3.29
C ALA A 33 -5.15 -0.68 -3.18
N MET A 34 -4.65 -0.79 -1.96
CA MET A 34 -3.35 -1.40 -1.65
C MET A 34 -3.30 -2.73 -2.42
N GLY A 35 -2.65 -2.71 -3.58
CA GLY A 35 -2.89 -3.68 -4.64
C GLY A 35 -2.25 -4.99 -4.25
N VAL A 36 -3.08 -6.00 -4.06
CA VAL A 36 -2.66 -7.38 -4.17
C VAL A 36 -3.35 -7.92 -5.41
N LEU A 37 -2.55 -8.28 -6.39
CA LEU A 37 -2.97 -8.86 -7.66
C LEU A 37 -2.01 -9.99 -8.00
N VAL A 38 -2.50 -10.98 -8.74
CA VAL A 38 -1.63 -12.03 -9.28
C VAL A 38 -0.98 -11.47 -10.54
N ILE A 39 0.32 -11.73 -10.70
CA ILE A 39 1.06 -11.36 -11.91
C ILE A 39 1.60 -12.64 -12.55
N GLY A 40 1.61 -12.65 -13.89
CA GLY A 40 2.04 -13.82 -14.66
C GLY A 40 2.15 -13.45 -16.12
N LEU A 41 1.41 -14.16 -16.99
CA LEU A 41 1.37 -13.83 -18.41
C LEU A 41 0.73 -12.45 -18.65
N ASP A 42 -0.28 -12.11 -17.86
CA ASP A 42 -0.87 -10.78 -17.81
C ASP A 42 -0.36 -10.01 -16.57
N VAL A 43 -0.21 -8.68 -16.72
CA VAL A 43 0.13 -7.79 -15.57
C VAL A 43 -0.93 -7.88 -14.47
N HIS A 44 -2.20 -8.06 -14.85
CA HIS A 44 -3.29 -8.39 -13.93
C HIS A 44 -3.77 -9.80 -14.24
N ASP A 45 -3.02 -10.80 -13.77
CA ASP A 45 -3.25 -12.20 -14.12
C ASP A 45 -4.57 -12.74 -13.56
N VAL A 46 -5.00 -13.84 -14.16
CA VAL A 46 -6.26 -14.52 -13.86
C VAL A 46 -6.25 -15.16 -12.46
N GLY A 47 -7.41 -15.67 -12.04
CA GLY A 47 -7.51 -16.46 -10.82
C GLY A 47 -7.55 -15.66 -9.51
N GLY A 48 -7.67 -14.34 -9.57
CA GLY A 48 -7.88 -13.51 -8.37
C GLY A 48 -9.15 -13.86 -7.57
N TYR A 49 -10.20 -14.31 -8.25
CA TYR A 49 -11.48 -14.75 -7.69
C TYR A 49 -11.91 -16.05 -8.34
N LEU A 50 -11.89 -17.15 -7.58
CA LEU A 50 -12.27 -18.48 -8.05
C LEU A 50 -13.52 -18.97 -7.30
N PRO A 51 -14.30 -19.88 -7.88
CA PRO A 51 -15.37 -20.58 -7.15
C PRO A 51 -14.83 -21.24 -5.88
N GLY A 52 -15.56 -21.11 -4.77
CA GLY A 52 -15.16 -21.66 -3.47
C GLY A 52 -14.08 -20.86 -2.72
N GLN A 53 -13.60 -19.75 -3.29
CA GLN A 53 -12.71 -18.81 -2.61
C GLN A 53 -13.48 -17.58 -2.12
N PRO A 54 -12.90 -16.74 -1.23
CA PRO A 54 -13.57 -15.55 -0.74
C PRO A 54 -14.01 -14.63 -1.87
N ALA A 55 -15.25 -14.14 -1.77
CA ALA A 55 -15.79 -13.18 -2.73
C ALA A 55 -15.08 -11.83 -2.62
N ARG A 56 -15.18 -11.02 -3.68
CA ARG A 56 -14.71 -9.63 -3.66
C ARG A 56 -15.43 -8.85 -2.53
N PRO A 57 -14.69 -8.18 -1.64
CA PRO A 57 -15.30 -7.31 -0.63
C PRO A 57 -16.16 -6.22 -1.29
N THR A 58 -17.23 -5.79 -0.62
CA THR A 58 -18.11 -4.72 -1.11
C THR A 58 -17.73 -3.35 -0.52
N GLU A 59 -16.96 -3.34 0.57
CA GLU A 59 -16.53 -2.14 1.29
C GLU A 59 -15.63 -1.24 0.43
N LYS A 60 -15.82 0.10 0.54
CA LYS A 60 -15.00 1.10 -0.17
C LYS A 60 -13.52 0.90 0.18
N GLY A 61 -12.68 0.76 -0.84
CA GLY A 61 -11.26 0.47 -0.72
C GLY A 61 -10.98 -0.99 -1.02
N PRO A 62 -11.23 -1.94 -0.10
CA PRO A 62 -11.03 -3.37 -0.33
C PRO A 62 -11.78 -3.93 -1.55
N ASN A 63 -12.89 -3.32 -1.97
CA ASN A 63 -13.60 -3.70 -3.19
C ASN A 63 -12.77 -3.55 -4.48
N ARG A 64 -11.69 -2.75 -4.44
CA ARG A 64 -10.75 -2.58 -5.55
C ARG A 64 -9.63 -3.63 -5.56
N LEU A 65 -9.51 -4.49 -4.54
CA LEU A 65 -8.56 -5.60 -4.53
C LEU A 65 -8.79 -6.50 -5.76
N ARG A 66 -7.72 -7.08 -6.30
CA ARG A 66 -7.82 -8.02 -7.43
C ARG A 66 -7.64 -9.46 -6.99
N PHE A 67 -7.17 -9.68 -5.77
CA PHE A 67 -6.92 -10.96 -5.16
C PHE A 67 -7.25 -10.89 -3.67
N VAL A 68 -7.97 -11.89 -3.16
CA VAL A 68 -8.29 -12.05 -1.72
C VAL A 68 -8.18 -13.49 -1.25
N ARG A 69 -7.61 -14.36 -2.08
CA ARG A 69 -7.38 -15.77 -1.74
C ARG A 69 -6.24 -15.86 -0.73
N ASN A 70 -6.13 -16.99 -0.04
CA ASN A 70 -4.93 -17.29 0.72
C ASN A 70 -3.73 -17.40 -0.24
N LEU A 71 -2.58 -16.88 0.18
CA LEU A 71 -1.32 -17.06 -0.54
C LEU A 71 -0.94 -18.54 -0.50
N LEU A 72 -0.59 -19.08 -1.66
CA LEU A 72 -0.11 -20.46 -1.83
C LEU A 72 1.27 -20.43 -2.47
N GLU A 73 2.08 -21.43 -2.16
CA GLU A 73 3.35 -21.67 -2.83
C GLU A 73 3.17 -21.68 -4.36
N GLY A 74 4.13 -21.07 -5.08
CA GLY A 74 4.11 -20.98 -6.53
C GLY A 74 3.38 -19.75 -7.08
N MET A 75 2.64 -19.01 -6.25
CA MET A 75 2.03 -17.75 -6.67
C MET A 75 3.08 -16.64 -6.83
N VAL A 76 2.88 -15.77 -7.82
CA VAL A 76 3.54 -14.47 -7.89
C VAL A 76 2.48 -13.39 -7.73
N VAL A 77 2.68 -12.50 -6.77
CA VAL A 77 1.74 -11.40 -6.48
C VAL A 77 2.46 -10.07 -6.45
N ALA A 78 1.84 -9.03 -6.98
CA ALA A 78 2.35 -7.68 -6.77
C ALA A 78 1.91 -7.20 -5.38
N MET A 79 2.86 -6.68 -4.61
CA MET A 79 2.64 -6.01 -3.33
C MET A 79 2.98 -4.54 -3.49
N GLU A 80 1.96 -3.69 -3.56
CA GLU A 80 2.12 -2.26 -3.90
C GLU A 80 1.50 -1.30 -2.86
N PRO A 81 2.02 -1.24 -1.62
CA PRO A 81 1.61 -0.22 -0.66
C PRO A 81 1.89 1.19 -1.19
N CYS A 82 0.98 2.11 -0.88
CA CYS A 82 1.08 3.48 -1.34
C CYS A 82 0.42 4.50 -0.40
N CYS A 83 0.82 5.76 -0.56
CA CYS A 83 0.24 6.91 0.11
C CYS A 83 0.15 8.07 -0.87
N TYR A 84 -1.05 8.61 -1.06
CA TYR A 84 -1.31 9.71 -1.99
C TYR A 84 -2.08 10.83 -1.30
N PHE A 85 -1.83 12.06 -1.73
CA PHE A 85 -2.57 13.25 -1.32
C PHE A 85 -3.46 13.70 -2.47
N ILE A 86 -4.59 13.01 -2.64
CA ILE A 86 -5.53 13.23 -3.75
C ILE A 86 -6.57 14.27 -3.32
N ASP A 87 -6.63 15.39 -4.03
CA ASP A 87 -7.42 16.55 -3.58
C ASP A 87 -8.90 16.25 -3.39
N VAL A 88 -9.50 15.48 -4.29
CA VAL A 88 -10.92 15.11 -4.23
C VAL A 88 -11.20 14.25 -2.97
N LEU A 89 -10.33 13.29 -2.67
CA LEU A 89 -10.49 12.41 -1.48
C LEU A 89 -10.21 13.16 -0.17
N LEU A 90 -9.24 14.07 -0.18
CA LEU A 90 -8.96 14.93 0.97
C LEU A 90 -10.13 15.88 1.23
N HIS A 91 -10.75 16.43 0.19
CA HIS A 91 -11.94 17.26 0.32
C HIS A 91 -13.13 16.47 0.89
N GLU A 92 -13.41 15.27 0.35
CA GLU A 92 -14.43 14.37 0.90
C GLU A 92 -14.18 14.07 2.38
N GLY A 93 -12.94 13.72 2.75
CA GLY A 93 -12.58 13.39 4.13
C GLY A 93 -12.65 14.56 5.09
N LEU A 94 -12.27 15.78 4.66
CA LEU A 94 -12.39 16.99 5.46
C LEU A 94 -13.84 17.46 5.64
N ALA A 95 -14.72 17.16 4.68
CA ALA A 95 -16.14 17.51 4.75
C ALA A 95 -16.97 16.53 5.59
N ASP A 96 -16.52 15.28 5.76
CA ASP A 96 -17.20 14.27 6.57
C ASP A 96 -16.89 14.47 8.08
N PRO A 97 -17.87 14.79 8.94
CA PRO A 97 -17.66 14.95 10.38
C PRO A 97 -17.07 13.71 11.07
N LYS A 98 -17.32 12.52 10.52
CA LYS A 98 -16.79 11.27 11.04
C LYS A 98 -15.28 11.13 10.75
N LEU A 99 -14.82 11.62 9.59
CA LEU A 99 -13.43 11.48 9.13
C LEU A 99 -12.57 12.69 9.50
N SER A 100 -13.10 13.90 9.37
CA SER A 100 -12.39 15.18 9.58
C SER A 100 -11.70 15.31 10.93
N GLN A 101 -12.22 14.66 11.99
CA GLN A 101 -11.56 14.61 13.31
C GLN A 101 -10.15 14.00 13.30
N PHE A 102 -9.81 13.23 12.27
CA PHE A 102 -8.49 12.62 12.08
C PHE A 102 -7.57 13.45 11.18
N PHE A 103 -8.05 14.55 10.61
CA PHE A 103 -7.30 15.41 9.70
C PHE A 103 -6.73 16.60 10.46
N VAL A 104 -5.52 16.98 10.11
CA VAL A 104 -4.86 18.20 10.58
C VAL A 104 -4.68 19.11 9.36
N PRO A 105 -5.67 19.98 9.02
CA PRO A 105 -5.74 20.66 7.73
C PRO A 105 -4.49 21.47 7.40
N GLU A 106 -3.90 22.14 8.38
CA GLU A 106 -2.68 22.94 8.25
C GLU A 106 -1.46 22.09 7.89
N VAL A 107 -1.37 20.85 8.38
CA VAL A 107 -0.30 19.92 8.02
C VAL A 107 -0.56 19.35 6.62
N ILE A 108 -1.80 18.96 6.33
CA ILE A 108 -2.18 18.41 5.02
C ILE A 108 -1.97 19.41 3.90
N ALA A 109 -2.21 20.70 4.14
CA ALA A 109 -1.95 21.77 3.19
C ALA A 109 -0.51 21.75 2.65
N ARG A 110 0.48 21.36 3.48
CA ARG A 110 1.89 21.23 3.06
C ARG A 110 2.14 20.10 2.06
N PHE A 111 1.28 19.08 2.03
CA PHE A 111 1.39 17.93 1.14
C PHE A 111 0.48 18.02 -0.08
N ARG A 112 -0.28 19.12 -0.23
CA ARG A 112 -1.01 19.40 -1.48
C ARG A 112 0.00 19.49 -2.63
N ASN A 113 -0.36 18.95 -3.79
CA ASN A 113 0.51 18.84 -4.96
C ASN A 113 1.78 17.99 -4.79
N PHE A 114 1.98 17.31 -3.66
CA PHE A 114 3.06 16.33 -3.50
C PHE A 114 2.87 15.12 -4.43
N GLY A 115 1.62 14.80 -4.77
CA GLY A 115 1.25 13.58 -5.47
C GLY A 115 1.19 12.41 -4.51
N GLY A 116 2.18 11.53 -4.55
CA GLY A 116 2.28 10.41 -3.62
C GLY A 116 3.32 9.39 -4.03
N VAL A 117 3.52 8.39 -3.17
CA VAL A 117 4.53 7.35 -3.32
C VAL A 117 3.86 5.99 -3.36
N ARG A 118 4.33 5.12 -4.24
CA ARG A 118 4.03 3.69 -4.30
C ARG A 118 5.34 2.94 -4.39
N ILE A 119 5.48 1.92 -3.56
CA ILE A 119 6.61 1.00 -3.60
C ILE A 119 6.00 -0.34 -3.96
N GLU A 120 6.42 -0.90 -5.09
CA GLU A 120 5.88 -2.14 -5.64
C GLU A 120 6.97 -3.21 -5.72
N ASP A 121 6.59 -4.40 -5.29
CA ASP A 121 7.38 -5.62 -5.36
C ASP A 121 6.58 -6.69 -6.09
N ASP A 122 7.24 -7.39 -7.02
CA ASP A 122 6.82 -8.71 -7.45
C ASP A 122 7.29 -9.71 -6.39
N VAL A 123 6.34 -10.43 -5.79
CA VAL A 123 6.58 -11.33 -4.67
C VAL A 123 6.24 -12.75 -5.09
N TYR A 124 7.26 -13.58 -5.21
CA TYR A 124 7.11 -15.02 -5.42
C TYR A 124 6.98 -15.74 -4.08
N ILE A 125 5.90 -16.49 -3.91
CA ILE A 125 5.61 -17.24 -2.67
C ILE A 125 6.30 -18.60 -2.74
N THR A 126 7.18 -18.88 -1.78
CA THR A 126 7.85 -20.17 -1.62
C THR A 126 7.20 -20.99 -0.51
N ALA A 127 7.57 -22.26 -0.36
CA ALA A 127 7.06 -23.13 0.70
C ALA A 127 7.26 -22.56 2.12
N THR A 128 8.32 -21.78 2.33
CA THR A 128 8.75 -21.31 3.66
C THR A 128 8.88 -19.79 3.77
N GLY A 129 8.56 -19.04 2.72
CA GLY A 129 8.73 -17.59 2.71
C GLY A 129 8.40 -16.95 1.36
N VAL A 130 9.18 -15.93 1.00
CA VAL A 130 9.00 -15.18 -0.24
C VAL A 130 10.33 -14.78 -0.87
N GLU A 131 10.33 -14.62 -2.19
CA GLU A 131 11.37 -13.90 -2.93
C GLU A 131 10.76 -12.62 -3.51
N VAL A 132 11.50 -11.52 -3.48
CA VAL A 132 11.00 -10.18 -3.84
C VAL A 132 11.91 -9.47 -4.84
N THR A 133 11.36 -8.48 -5.55
CA THR A 133 12.11 -7.59 -6.44
C THR A 133 13.31 -6.96 -5.72
N LYS A 134 14.49 -7.02 -6.35
CA LYS A 134 15.75 -6.50 -5.79
C LYS A 134 16.08 -5.15 -6.40
N VAL A 135 15.69 -4.08 -5.72
CA VAL A 135 16.05 -2.70 -6.02
C VAL A 135 16.34 -1.95 -4.72
N GLN A 136 16.98 -0.79 -4.82
CA GLN A 136 17.21 0.10 -3.68
C GLN A 136 15.89 0.54 -3.06
N ARG A 137 15.74 0.40 -1.74
CA ARG A 137 14.49 0.66 -1.01
C ARG A 137 14.64 1.71 0.07
N THR A 138 15.78 1.73 0.77
CA THR A 138 16.02 2.74 1.79
C THR A 138 16.33 4.09 1.13
N VAL A 139 16.08 5.17 1.86
CA VAL A 139 16.39 6.53 1.39
C VAL A 139 17.88 6.63 1.02
N GLU A 140 18.76 6.11 1.88
CA GLU A 140 20.20 6.12 1.67
C GLU A 140 20.62 5.34 0.42
N GLU A 141 20.09 4.12 0.23
CA GLU A 141 20.37 3.31 -0.96
C GLU A 141 19.95 4.03 -2.25
N ILE A 142 18.77 4.65 -2.24
CA ILE A 142 18.25 5.38 -3.40
C ILE A 142 19.11 6.62 -3.69
N GLU A 143 19.45 7.40 -2.66
CA GLU A 143 20.28 8.59 -2.80
C GLU A 143 21.70 8.25 -3.29
N ASN A 144 22.31 7.19 -2.76
CA ASN A 144 23.64 6.73 -3.19
C ASN A 144 23.63 6.22 -4.63
N TRP A 145 22.60 5.45 -4.99
CA TRP A 145 22.40 4.97 -6.36
C TRP A 145 22.23 6.14 -7.34
N MET A 146 21.37 7.11 -7.03
CA MET A 146 21.15 8.29 -7.87
C MET A 146 22.38 9.19 -7.96
N ALA A 147 23.22 9.23 -6.93
CA ALA A 147 24.50 9.93 -6.95
C ALA A 147 25.62 9.17 -7.69
N GLY A 148 25.35 7.95 -8.19
CA GLY A 148 26.32 7.14 -8.93
C GLY A 148 27.40 6.48 -8.07
N LYS A 149 27.25 6.48 -6.74
CA LYS A 149 28.29 5.96 -5.82
C LYS A 149 28.45 4.44 -5.89
N ASP A 150 27.42 3.73 -6.33
CA ASP A 150 27.37 2.27 -6.36
C ASP A 150 27.57 1.69 -7.78
N ASP A 151 27.78 2.53 -8.79
CA ASP A 151 27.99 2.10 -10.17
C ASP A 151 29.51 2.13 -10.51
N PRO A 152 30.14 0.97 -10.78
CA PRO A 152 31.56 0.90 -11.14
C PRO A 152 31.89 1.59 -12.47
N LYS A 153 30.90 2.07 -13.24
CA LYS A 153 31.10 2.89 -14.43
C LYS A 153 31.42 4.35 -14.10
N TYR A 154 31.08 4.84 -12.90
CA TYR A 154 31.25 6.23 -12.48
C TYR A 154 32.24 6.42 -11.32
N ASN A 155 32.92 5.35 -10.89
CA ASN A 155 34.01 5.35 -9.91
C ASN A 155 35.33 4.91 -10.54
#